data_AF-A0A2K8QIM5-F1
#
_entry.id   AF-A0A2K8QIM5-F1
#
_cell.length_a   1.000
_cell.length_b   1.000
_cell.length_c   1.000
_cell.angle_alpha   90.00
_cell.angle_beta   90.00
_cell.angle_gamma   90.00
#
_symmetry.space_group_name_H-M   'P 1'
#
loop_
_entity.id
_entity.type
_entity.pdbx_description
1 polymer ?
#
loop_
_entity_poly.entity_id
_entity_poly.type
_entity_poly.pdbx_seq_one_letter_code
_entity_poly.pdbx_strand_id
1 'polypeptide(L)'
;MSELRLHQVAKRYGRQPVLHGIDLHIRQGELVVFVGPSGCGKSTLLRTIAGLEQQDSGQILLGDEDISRQPPGQREMAMVFQSYALYPHMTVAENMGFALKMAGERRQAIEEKVAQVAEMLQLTPLLHRKPGALSGGQRQRVAIGRAIVRKPRLFLFDEPLSNLDAKLRTHTRVQLKALHQQLAATMIYVTHDQVEAMTLADRIVVLHEGRIAQVGTPEELYHQPATTFVAGFIGTPEMNFFPLPPSQMPSHDQIPSSDQMLSPWLQRLARDERAATLGIRPDAFEVTEGIPTFKVDLVENLGAQYHLHGHFIHEPCLTLVVEGRHPARIGQELALQVAPERCHWFDAAGQRLPQPPLPVGQESQHGA
;
A
#
# COMPACT_ATOMS: atom_id res chain seq x y z
N MET A 1 17.32 13.08 14.24
CA MET A 1 16.57 12.61 13.06
C MET A 1 15.34 13.48 12.91
N SER A 2 15.00 13.85 11.67
CA SER A 2 13.94 14.81 11.27
C SER A 2 12.54 14.18 11.21
N GLU A 3 11.47 14.88 11.59
CA GLU A 3 10.17 14.69 10.96
C GLU A 3 10.10 15.46 9.63
N LEU A 4 9.20 15.05 8.73
CA LEU A 4 8.97 15.72 7.45
C LEU A 4 7.52 16.22 7.39
N ARG A 5 7.32 17.50 7.06
CA ARG A 5 5.99 18.08 6.82
C ARG A 5 5.91 18.62 5.41
N LEU A 6 4.86 18.25 4.70
CA LEU A 6 4.47 18.81 3.41
C LEU A 6 3.24 19.67 3.64
N HIS A 7 3.29 20.92 3.17
CA HIS A 7 2.17 21.84 3.24
C HIS A 7 1.79 22.28 1.84
N GLN A 8 0.60 21.87 1.38
CA GLN A 8 0.03 22.24 0.09
C GLN A 8 1.00 22.07 -1.10
N VAL A 9 1.81 21.00 -1.09
CA VAL A 9 2.81 20.74 -2.13
C VAL A 9 2.12 20.38 -3.45
N ALA A 10 2.30 21.21 -4.47
CA ALA A 10 1.71 20.98 -5.78
C ALA A 10 2.78 20.93 -6.88
N LYS A 11 2.52 20.12 -7.91
CA LYS A 11 3.42 19.91 -9.05
C LYS A 11 2.61 19.78 -10.33
N ARG A 12 3.04 20.45 -11.39
CA ARG A 12 2.54 20.33 -12.76
C ARG A 12 3.69 20.17 -13.75
N TYR A 13 3.44 19.49 -14.85
CA TYR A 13 4.32 19.46 -16.01
C TYR A 13 3.64 20.19 -17.17
N GLY A 14 4.12 21.39 -17.49
CA GLY A 14 3.43 22.31 -18.39
C GLY A 14 2.03 22.65 -17.86
N ARG A 15 1.00 22.22 -18.58
CA ARG A 15 -0.42 22.43 -18.20
C ARG A 15 -1.02 21.27 -17.41
N GLN A 16 -0.33 20.13 -17.30
CA GLN A 16 -0.87 18.95 -16.65
C GLN A 16 -0.51 18.94 -15.16
N PRO A 17 -1.46 19.15 -14.24
CA PRO A 17 -1.21 18.96 -12.81
C PRO A 17 -1.00 17.47 -12.51
N VAL A 18 -0.05 17.17 -11.62
CA VAL A 18 0.30 15.82 -11.17
C VAL A 18 0.18 15.68 -9.66
N LEU A 19 0.46 16.73 -8.89
CA LEU A 19 0.22 16.78 -7.44
C LEU A 19 -0.67 17.98 -7.12
N HIS A 20 -1.73 17.75 -6.37
CA HIS A 20 -2.81 18.72 -6.14
C HIS A 20 -2.85 19.21 -4.68
N GLY A 21 -1.76 19.81 -4.20
CA GLY A 21 -1.70 20.37 -2.85
C GLY A 21 -1.65 19.27 -1.78
N ILE A 22 -0.53 18.57 -1.70
CA ILE A 22 -0.31 17.48 -0.75
C ILE A 22 0.01 18.06 0.63
N ASP A 23 -0.84 17.74 1.61
CA ASP A 23 -0.56 17.89 3.04
C ASP A 23 -0.21 16.53 3.64
N LEU A 24 0.96 16.41 4.24
CA LEU A 24 1.40 15.16 4.83
C LEU A 24 2.37 15.43 5.97
N HIS A 25 2.19 14.71 7.08
CA HIS A 25 3.11 14.70 8.20
C HIS A 25 3.66 13.29 8.43
N ILE A 26 4.98 13.18 8.32
CA ILE A 26 5.76 11.96 8.57
C ILE A 26 6.58 12.18 9.82
N ARG A 27 6.34 11.36 10.83
CA ARG A 27 6.95 11.46 12.15
C ARG A 27 8.39 10.96 12.12
N GLN A 28 9.18 11.41 13.08
CA GLN A 28 10.55 10.92 13.24
C GLN A 28 10.56 9.40 13.47
N GLY A 29 11.41 8.69 12.74
CA GLY A 29 11.59 7.24 12.88
C GLY A 29 10.48 6.40 12.25
N GLU A 30 9.51 7.02 11.56
CA GLU A 30 8.41 6.33 10.91
C GLU A 30 8.83 5.74 9.55
N LEU A 31 8.42 4.50 9.26
CA LEU A 31 8.47 3.92 7.92
C LEU A 31 7.12 4.12 7.22
N VAL A 32 7.06 5.14 6.36
CA VAL A 32 5.86 5.46 5.58
C VAL A 32 5.96 4.87 4.18
N VAL A 33 4.93 4.14 3.76
CA VAL A 33 4.85 3.57 2.41
C VAL A 33 3.85 4.35 1.55
N PHE A 34 4.26 4.77 0.37
CA PHE A 34 3.39 5.37 -0.64
C PHE A 34 2.92 4.29 -1.62
N VAL A 35 1.61 4.14 -1.75
CA VAL A 35 0.96 3.22 -2.69
C VAL A 35 -0.08 3.95 -3.53
N GLY A 36 -0.49 3.32 -4.62
CA GLY A 36 -1.51 3.86 -5.52
C GLY A 36 -1.31 3.36 -6.95
N PRO A 37 -2.27 3.59 -7.86
CA PRO A 37 -2.17 3.18 -9.26
C PRO A 37 -0.93 3.73 -9.97
N SER A 38 -0.56 3.09 -11.07
CA SER A 38 0.46 3.62 -11.97
C SER A 38 0.08 5.03 -12.43
N GLY A 39 1.02 5.96 -12.38
CA GLY A 39 0.78 7.36 -12.79
C GLY A 39 0.11 8.26 -11.75
N CYS A 40 -0.23 7.79 -10.55
CA CYS A 40 -0.90 8.64 -9.54
C CYS A 40 0.01 9.68 -8.84
N GLY A 41 1.29 9.76 -9.21
CA GLY A 41 2.22 10.78 -8.71
C GLY A 41 3.18 10.34 -7.59
N LYS A 42 3.26 9.05 -7.23
CA LYS A 42 4.15 8.53 -6.15
C LYS A 42 5.61 8.94 -6.33
N SER A 43 6.22 8.58 -7.46
CA SER A 43 7.63 8.90 -7.74
C SER A 43 7.84 10.40 -7.95
N THR A 44 6.83 11.13 -8.47
CA THR A 44 6.89 12.61 -8.56
C THR A 44 6.94 13.22 -7.16
N LEU A 45 6.10 12.77 -6.23
CA LEU A 45 6.12 13.21 -4.84
C LEU A 45 7.46 12.88 -4.17
N LEU A 46 7.95 11.66 -4.33
CA LEU A 46 9.23 11.23 -3.77
C LEU A 46 10.41 12.07 -4.30
N ARG A 47 10.46 12.31 -5.63
CA ARG A 47 11.48 13.16 -6.26
C ARG A 47 11.37 14.63 -5.85
N THR A 48 10.15 15.10 -5.60
CA THR A 48 9.90 16.46 -5.09
C THR A 48 10.44 16.62 -3.67
N ILE A 49 10.24 15.63 -2.81
CA ILE A 49 10.83 15.57 -1.46
C ILE A 49 12.37 15.54 -1.55
N ALA A 50 12.93 14.74 -2.46
CA ALA A 50 14.37 14.64 -2.70
C ALA A 50 15.00 15.92 -3.31
N GLY A 51 14.19 16.85 -3.81
CA GLY A 51 14.66 18.05 -4.53
C GLY A 51 15.09 17.79 -5.98
N LEU A 52 14.88 16.58 -6.49
CA LEU A 52 15.14 16.22 -7.89
C LEU A 52 14.08 16.81 -8.82
N GLU A 53 12.92 17.13 -8.27
CA GLU A 53 11.85 17.86 -8.92
C GLU A 53 11.49 19.08 -8.07
N GLN A 54 11.38 20.25 -8.68
CA GLN A 54 10.94 21.45 -7.98
C GLN A 54 9.40 21.48 -7.96
N GLN A 55 8.80 21.61 -6.78
CA GLN A 55 7.37 21.89 -6.62
C GLN A 55 7.02 23.29 -7.14
N ASP A 56 5.82 23.44 -7.68
CA ASP A 56 5.30 24.73 -8.17
C ASP A 56 4.78 25.60 -7.02
N SER A 57 4.20 24.98 -5.99
CA SER A 57 3.71 25.67 -4.79
C SER A 57 3.80 24.77 -3.57
N GLY A 58 3.58 25.36 -2.39
CA GLY A 58 3.65 24.67 -1.11
C GLY A 58 5.05 24.67 -0.52
N GLN A 59 5.15 24.08 0.67
CA GLN A 59 6.37 24.03 1.47
C GLN A 59 6.72 22.59 1.88
N ILE A 60 8.03 22.34 1.97
CA ILE A 60 8.61 21.08 2.44
C ILE A 60 9.50 21.42 3.63
N LEU A 61 9.10 20.99 4.83
CA LEU A 61 9.81 21.24 6.08
C LEU A 61 10.47 19.95 6.58
N LEU A 62 11.75 20.02 6.96
CA LEU A 62 12.49 18.94 7.61
C LEU A 62 12.84 19.35 9.05
N GLY A 63 12.04 18.91 10.01
CA GLY A 63 11.96 19.57 11.32
C GLY A 63 11.38 20.98 11.15
N ASP A 64 12.10 21.99 11.66
CA ASP A 64 11.69 23.40 11.56
C ASP A 64 12.30 24.13 10.35
N GLU A 65 13.10 23.42 9.54
CA GLU A 65 13.81 23.99 8.40
C GLU A 65 13.01 23.86 7.10
N ASP A 66 12.79 24.97 6.39
CA ASP A 66 12.21 24.96 5.04
C ASP A 66 13.27 24.58 3.99
N ILE A 67 13.13 23.37 3.45
CA ILE A 67 14.04 22.80 2.45
C ILE A 67 13.49 22.94 1.02
N SER A 68 12.38 23.65 0.83
CA SER A 68 11.63 23.78 -0.43
C SER A 68 12.48 24.19 -1.64
N ARG A 69 13.46 25.07 -1.43
CA ARG A 69 14.35 25.60 -2.47
C ARG A 69 15.77 25.05 -2.39
N GLN A 70 16.04 24.17 -1.43
CA GLN A 70 17.36 23.58 -1.29
C GLN A 70 17.62 22.58 -2.43
N PRO A 71 18.81 22.59 -3.04
CA PRO A 71 19.19 21.60 -4.02
C PRO A 71 19.32 20.20 -3.37
N PRO A 72 19.18 19.10 -4.14
CA PRO A 72 19.23 17.73 -3.62
C PRO A 72 20.41 17.42 -2.71
N GLY A 73 21.60 17.95 -3.03
CA GLY A 73 22.83 17.71 -2.27
C GLY A 73 22.82 18.29 -0.85
N GLN A 74 21.96 19.29 -0.59
CA GLN A 74 21.88 20.01 0.69
C GLN A 74 20.73 19.53 1.59
N ARG A 75 19.78 18.72 1.08
CA ARG A 75 18.59 18.30 1.85
C ARG A 75 18.83 17.26 2.94
N GLU A 76 20.09 16.86 3.19
CA GLU A 76 20.47 15.83 4.18
C GLU A 76 19.70 14.49 4.04
N MET A 77 19.23 14.17 2.84
CA MET A 77 18.51 12.92 2.52
C MET A 77 19.38 11.97 1.69
N ALA A 78 19.05 10.68 1.73
CA ALA A 78 19.59 9.69 0.80
C ALA A 78 18.48 8.98 0.05
N MET A 79 18.64 8.89 -1.28
CA MET A 79 17.69 8.21 -2.16
C MET A 79 18.29 6.92 -2.73
N VAL A 80 17.51 5.85 -2.69
CA VAL A 80 17.79 4.57 -3.35
C VAL A 80 16.84 4.44 -4.53
N PHE A 81 17.41 4.49 -5.75
CA PHE A 81 16.65 4.41 -6.99
C PHE A 81 16.27 2.97 -7.34
N GLN A 82 15.20 2.83 -8.11
CA GLN A 82 14.68 1.56 -8.63
C GLN A 82 15.76 0.72 -9.34
N SER A 83 16.56 1.32 -10.22
CA SER A 83 17.64 0.66 -10.96
C SER A 83 18.95 0.52 -10.16
N TYR A 84 18.93 0.87 -8.86
CA TYR A 84 20.07 0.96 -7.94
C TYR A 84 21.11 2.03 -8.28
N ALA A 85 21.21 2.44 -9.55
CA ALA A 85 22.12 3.49 -10.04
C ALA A 85 23.57 3.32 -9.51
N LEU A 86 24.09 2.09 -9.50
CA LEU A 86 25.47 1.80 -9.09
C LEU A 86 26.45 2.18 -10.20
N TYR A 87 27.64 2.68 -9.83
CA TYR A 87 28.70 2.98 -10.78
C TYR A 87 29.38 1.67 -11.21
N PRO A 88 29.24 1.23 -12.48
CA PRO A 88 29.65 -0.11 -12.91
C PRO A 88 31.18 -0.28 -12.94
N HIS A 89 31.91 0.81 -13.07
CA HIS A 89 33.37 0.83 -13.11
C HIS A 89 34.02 0.83 -11.71
N MET A 90 33.24 1.12 -10.66
CA MET A 90 33.68 1.14 -9.27
C MET A 90 33.38 -0.19 -8.58
N THR A 91 34.21 -0.57 -7.62
CA THR A 91 33.98 -1.68 -6.69
C THR A 91 32.84 -1.38 -5.72
N VAL A 92 32.41 -2.36 -4.93
CA VAL A 92 31.41 -2.18 -3.87
C VAL A 92 31.88 -1.14 -2.85
N ALA A 93 33.12 -1.25 -2.36
CA ALA A 93 33.69 -0.30 -1.41
C ALA A 93 33.72 1.13 -1.96
N GLU A 94 34.13 1.28 -3.23
CA GLU A 94 34.15 2.58 -3.91
C GLU A 94 32.75 3.15 -4.12
N ASN A 95 31.79 2.31 -4.52
CA ASN A 95 30.38 2.73 -4.66
C ASN A 95 29.83 3.27 -3.35
N MET A 96 30.07 2.56 -2.24
CA MET A 96 29.61 2.98 -0.92
C MET A 96 30.30 4.27 -0.49
N GLY A 97 31.64 4.34 -0.56
CA GLY A 97 32.42 5.49 -0.08
C GLY A 97 32.41 6.73 -0.98
N PHE A 98 31.87 6.66 -2.20
CA PHE A 98 32.00 7.71 -3.21
C PHE A 98 31.54 9.09 -2.73
N ALA A 99 30.35 9.16 -2.10
CA ALA A 99 29.80 10.44 -1.63
C ALA A 99 30.66 11.08 -0.53
N LEU A 100 31.23 10.26 0.36
CA LEU A 100 32.12 10.74 1.43
C LEU A 100 33.44 11.26 0.85
N LYS A 101 33.96 10.60 -0.18
CA LYS A 101 35.14 11.05 -0.93
C LYS A 101 34.90 12.42 -1.60
N MET A 102 33.73 12.60 -2.20
CA MET A 102 33.33 13.89 -2.81
C MET A 102 33.13 15.00 -1.77
N ALA A 103 32.71 14.64 -0.55
CA ALA A 103 32.63 15.57 0.57
C ALA A 103 34.01 15.91 1.20
N GLY A 104 35.10 15.35 0.67
CA GLY A 104 36.46 15.63 1.16
C GLY A 104 36.81 14.89 2.45
N GLU A 105 36.07 13.84 2.83
CA GLU A 105 36.41 13.06 4.02
C GLU A 105 37.77 12.33 3.87
N ARG A 106 38.48 12.19 4.99
CA ARG A 106 39.77 11.48 5.02
C ARG A 106 39.57 10.01 4.68
N ARG A 107 40.48 9.46 3.87
CA ARG A 107 40.44 8.07 3.39
C ARG A 107 40.19 7.05 4.51
N GLN A 108 40.89 7.16 5.62
CA GLN A 108 40.74 6.25 6.76
C GLN A 108 39.31 6.26 7.33
N ALA A 109 38.70 7.45 7.49
CA ALA A 109 37.33 7.56 7.99
C ALA A 109 36.31 6.97 7.00
N ILE A 110 36.56 7.09 5.69
CA ILE A 110 35.74 6.45 4.65
C ILE A 110 35.83 4.93 4.77
N GLU A 111 37.04 4.37 4.89
CA GLU A 111 37.27 2.93 5.00
C GLU A 111 36.58 2.36 6.26
N GLU A 112 36.68 3.05 7.40
CA GLU A 112 36.00 2.67 8.66
C GLU A 112 34.46 2.68 8.51
N LYS A 113 33.88 3.75 7.98
CA LYS A 113 32.43 3.85 7.74
C LYS A 113 31.93 2.80 6.76
N VAL A 114 32.67 2.56 5.67
CA VAL A 114 32.33 1.54 4.67
C VAL A 114 32.40 0.15 5.27
N ALA A 115 33.43 -0.16 6.07
CA ALA A 115 33.55 -1.46 6.74
C ALA A 115 32.39 -1.72 7.70
N GLN A 116 32.04 -0.74 8.54
CA GLN A 116 30.91 -0.84 9.48
C GLN A 116 29.58 -1.12 8.76
N VAL A 117 29.28 -0.38 7.68
CA VAL A 117 28.04 -0.57 6.91
C VAL A 117 28.08 -1.87 6.10
N ALA A 118 29.24 -2.28 5.61
CA ALA A 118 29.40 -3.53 4.88
C ALA A 118 29.14 -4.74 5.79
N GLU A 119 29.57 -4.69 7.06
CA GLU A 119 29.27 -5.74 8.03
C GLU A 119 27.76 -5.83 8.31
N MET A 120 27.12 -4.69 8.61
CA MET A 120 25.67 -4.60 8.83
C MET A 120 24.87 -5.19 7.67
N LEU A 121 25.31 -4.99 6.43
CA LEU A 121 24.62 -5.44 5.22
C LEU A 121 25.16 -6.77 4.67
N GLN A 122 26.07 -7.45 5.37
CA GLN A 122 26.71 -8.70 4.94
C GLN A 122 27.38 -8.59 3.55
N LEU A 123 28.06 -7.47 3.30
CA LEU A 123 28.79 -7.15 2.07
C LEU A 123 30.31 -7.26 2.22
N THR A 124 30.84 -7.49 3.43
CA THR A 124 32.28 -7.57 3.71
C THR A 124 33.07 -8.42 2.71
N PRO A 125 32.69 -9.68 2.37
CA PRO A 125 33.44 -10.49 1.40
C PRO A 125 33.31 -10.01 -0.05
N LEU A 126 32.44 -9.03 -0.32
CA LEU A 126 32.11 -8.54 -1.65
C LEU A 126 32.70 -7.14 -1.94
N LEU A 127 33.38 -6.52 -0.96
CA LEU A 127 33.87 -5.13 -1.04
C LEU A 127 34.73 -4.85 -2.28
N HIS A 128 35.51 -5.83 -2.74
CA HIS A 128 36.39 -5.72 -3.91
C HIS A 128 35.73 -6.09 -5.24
N ARG A 129 34.48 -6.56 -5.24
CA ARG A 129 33.76 -6.90 -6.47
C ARG A 129 33.19 -5.66 -7.14
N LYS A 130 33.01 -5.72 -8.46
CA LYS A 130 32.25 -4.72 -9.23
C LYS A 130 30.77 -5.12 -9.34
N PRO A 131 29.83 -4.18 -9.55
CA PRO A 131 28.39 -4.47 -9.63
C PRO A 131 27.98 -5.59 -10.59
N GLY A 132 28.69 -5.76 -11.71
CA GLY A 132 28.43 -6.82 -12.69
C GLY A 132 28.66 -8.24 -12.16
N ALA A 133 29.43 -8.40 -11.07
CA ALA A 133 29.73 -9.69 -10.43
C ALA A 133 28.87 -9.99 -9.19
N LEU A 134 27.75 -9.26 -9.04
CA LEU A 134 26.83 -9.35 -7.89
C LEU A 134 25.46 -9.86 -8.32
N SER A 135 24.76 -10.56 -7.43
CA SER A 135 23.33 -10.86 -7.59
C SER A 135 22.46 -9.61 -7.47
N GLY A 136 21.18 -9.70 -7.85
CA GLY A 136 20.23 -8.59 -7.73
C GLY A 136 20.11 -8.04 -6.30
N GLY A 137 19.92 -8.93 -5.32
CA GLY A 137 19.83 -8.55 -3.90
C GLY A 137 21.15 -8.03 -3.34
N GLN A 138 22.29 -8.53 -3.82
CA GLN A 138 23.59 -7.95 -3.46
C GLN A 138 23.73 -6.52 -3.99
N ARG A 139 23.36 -6.26 -5.25
CA ARG A 139 23.37 -4.89 -5.82
C ARG A 139 22.46 -3.95 -5.03
N GLN A 140 21.27 -4.42 -4.64
CA GLN A 140 20.37 -3.63 -3.81
C GLN A 140 21.02 -3.28 -2.47
N ARG A 141 21.59 -4.25 -1.75
CA ARG A 141 22.30 -4.01 -0.48
C ARG A 141 23.45 -3.01 -0.66
N VAL A 142 24.19 -3.05 -1.77
CA VAL A 142 25.22 -2.05 -2.05
C VAL A 142 24.63 -0.64 -2.21
N ALA A 143 23.49 -0.51 -2.90
CA ALA A 143 22.82 0.78 -3.08
C ALA A 143 22.28 1.33 -1.74
N ILE A 144 21.72 0.46 -0.89
CA ILE A 144 21.31 0.79 0.48
C ILE A 144 22.53 1.19 1.31
N GLY A 145 23.63 0.44 1.24
CA GLY A 145 24.87 0.76 1.94
C GLY A 145 25.43 2.12 1.57
N ARG A 146 25.40 2.47 0.28
CA ARG A 146 25.77 3.80 -0.22
C ARG A 146 24.90 4.92 0.37
N ALA A 147 23.62 4.65 0.62
CA ALA A 147 22.74 5.60 1.30
C ALA A 147 23.08 5.72 2.80
N ILE A 148 23.30 4.60 3.49
CA ILE A 148 23.53 4.55 4.94
C ILE A 148 24.84 5.21 5.36
N VAL A 149 25.93 5.03 4.60
CA VAL A 149 27.25 5.59 4.99
C VAL A 149 27.23 7.11 5.16
N ARG A 150 26.27 7.81 4.53
CA ARG A 150 26.08 9.26 4.65
C ARG A 150 25.37 9.68 5.94
N LYS A 151 24.78 8.75 6.69
CA LYS A 151 23.95 9.00 7.88
C LYS A 151 22.90 10.10 7.65
N PRO A 152 22.03 9.95 6.62
CA PRO A 152 21.03 10.96 6.29
C PRO A 152 19.98 11.11 7.40
N ARG A 153 19.29 12.25 7.44
CA ARG A 153 18.13 12.44 8.34
C ARG A 153 16.90 11.67 7.88
N LEU A 154 16.81 11.36 6.57
CA LEU A 154 15.67 10.70 5.96
C LEU A 154 16.11 9.81 4.77
N PHE A 155 15.55 8.62 4.67
CA PHE A 155 15.78 7.68 3.57
C PHE A 155 14.60 7.63 2.61
N LEU A 156 14.86 7.75 1.32
CA LEU A 156 13.88 7.68 0.25
C LEU A 156 14.13 6.44 -0.60
N PHE A 157 13.15 5.56 -0.74
CA PHE A 157 13.25 4.35 -1.55
C PHE A 157 12.22 4.38 -2.67
N ASP A 158 12.67 4.36 -3.93
CA ASP A 158 11.82 4.35 -5.12
C ASP A 158 11.79 2.93 -5.70
N GLU A 159 10.76 2.15 -5.36
CA GLU A 159 10.54 0.76 -5.81
C GLU A 159 11.79 -0.15 -5.71
N PRO A 160 12.46 -0.21 -4.55
CA PRO A 160 13.79 -0.83 -4.44
C PRO A 160 13.78 -2.35 -4.59
N LEU A 161 12.61 -3.01 -4.57
CA LEU A 161 12.45 -4.46 -4.70
C LEU A 161 11.89 -4.92 -6.05
N SER A 162 11.57 -3.97 -6.95
CA SER A 162 10.92 -4.26 -8.24
C SER A 162 11.77 -5.13 -9.18
N ASN A 163 13.10 -5.08 -9.06
CA ASN A 163 14.04 -5.82 -9.90
C ASN A 163 14.42 -7.21 -9.35
N LEU A 164 13.72 -7.70 -8.32
CA LEU A 164 14.00 -8.99 -7.66
C LEU A 164 12.89 -10.00 -7.96
N ASP A 165 13.28 -11.27 -8.05
CA ASP A 165 12.34 -12.39 -8.08
C ASP A 165 11.55 -12.50 -6.76
N ALA A 166 10.44 -13.23 -6.79
CA ALA A 166 9.51 -13.33 -5.66
C ALA A 166 10.15 -13.87 -4.37
N LYS A 167 11.01 -14.89 -4.46
CA LYS A 167 11.65 -15.48 -3.27
C LYS A 167 12.60 -14.48 -2.63
N LEU A 168 13.41 -13.83 -3.44
CA LEU A 168 14.37 -12.84 -2.99
C LEU A 168 13.67 -11.57 -2.48
N ARG A 169 12.54 -11.18 -3.07
CA ARG A 169 11.70 -10.07 -2.61
C ARG A 169 11.19 -10.30 -1.19
N THR A 170 10.60 -11.46 -0.90
CA THR A 170 10.12 -11.80 0.45
C THR A 170 11.25 -11.76 1.47
N HIS A 171 12.39 -12.37 1.17
CA HIS A 171 13.54 -12.36 2.06
C HIS A 171 14.08 -10.95 2.32
N THR A 172 14.21 -10.14 1.26
CA THR A 172 14.79 -8.79 1.37
C THR A 172 13.84 -7.81 2.05
N ARG A 173 12.53 -8.03 1.93
CA ARG A 173 11.52 -7.27 2.67
C ARG A 173 11.70 -7.42 4.19
N VAL A 174 11.90 -8.64 4.68
CA VAL A 174 12.18 -8.90 6.10
C VAL A 174 13.48 -8.20 6.52
N GLN A 175 14.52 -8.26 5.69
CA GLN A 175 15.78 -7.56 5.95
C GLN A 175 15.61 -6.04 6.03
N LEU A 176 14.80 -5.45 5.16
CA LEU A 176 14.51 -4.01 5.18
C LEU A 176 13.77 -3.60 6.46
N LYS A 177 12.78 -4.37 6.93
CA LYS A 177 12.11 -4.06 8.20
C LYS A 177 13.06 -4.17 9.39
N ALA A 178 13.90 -5.22 9.42
CA ALA A 178 14.92 -5.37 10.46
C ALA A 178 15.95 -4.23 10.43
N LEU A 179 16.40 -3.83 9.24
CA LEU A 179 17.30 -2.70 9.06
C LEU A 179 16.66 -1.38 9.53
N HIS A 180 15.39 -1.16 9.22
CA HIS A 180 14.65 0.01 9.70
C HIS A 180 14.62 0.06 11.23
N GLN A 181 14.33 -1.07 11.89
CA GLN A 181 14.36 -1.17 13.36
C GLN A 181 15.77 -0.89 13.93
N GLN A 182 16.82 -1.38 13.28
CA GLN A 182 18.20 -1.15 13.71
C GLN A 182 18.65 0.31 13.54
N LEU A 183 18.23 0.98 12.47
CA LEU A 183 18.61 2.36 12.17
C LEU A 183 17.77 3.39 12.94
N ALA A 184 16.55 3.03 13.35
CA ALA A 184 15.54 3.93 13.92
C ALA A 184 15.31 5.20 13.08
N ALA A 185 15.48 5.08 11.77
CA ALA A 185 15.48 6.19 10.83
C ALA A 185 14.12 6.43 10.18
N THR A 186 13.81 7.69 9.89
CA THR A 186 12.63 8.07 9.09
C THR A 186 12.82 7.59 7.65
N MET A 187 11.86 6.82 7.13
CA MET A 187 11.94 6.22 5.80
C MET A 187 10.66 6.46 5.01
N ILE A 188 10.80 6.83 3.74
CA ILE A 188 9.70 6.87 2.77
C ILE A 188 9.98 5.82 1.72
N TYR A 189 9.02 4.94 1.48
CA TYR A 189 9.14 3.80 0.58
C TYR A 189 8.01 3.83 -0.44
N VAL A 190 8.34 3.85 -1.74
CA VAL A 190 7.35 3.79 -2.82
C VAL A 190 7.30 2.37 -3.37
N THR A 191 6.09 1.84 -3.54
CA THR A 191 5.88 0.53 -4.18
C THR A 191 4.55 0.44 -4.92
N HIS A 192 4.49 -0.51 -5.83
CA HIS A 192 3.25 -0.99 -6.46
C HIS A 192 2.77 -2.32 -5.86
N ASP A 193 3.58 -2.96 -5.01
CA ASP A 193 3.27 -4.25 -4.37
C ASP A 193 2.53 -3.99 -3.04
N GLN A 194 1.25 -4.37 -2.99
CA GLN A 194 0.43 -4.17 -1.79
C GLN A 194 0.97 -4.96 -0.60
N VAL A 195 1.53 -6.15 -0.81
CA VAL A 195 2.07 -6.98 0.28
C VAL A 195 3.29 -6.29 0.90
N GLU A 196 4.11 -5.61 0.09
CA GLU A 196 5.18 -4.76 0.62
C GLU A 196 4.64 -3.67 1.55
N ALA A 197 3.62 -2.94 1.11
CA ALA A 197 3.01 -1.89 1.93
C ALA A 197 2.43 -2.43 3.24
N MET A 198 1.67 -3.53 3.16
CA MET A 198 1.00 -4.12 4.32
C MET A 198 1.96 -4.70 5.36
N THR A 199 3.16 -5.15 4.95
CA THR A 199 4.10 -5.85 5.85
C THR A 199 5.28 -5.00 6.29
N LEU A 200 5.59 -3.91 5.58
CA LEU A 200 6.68 -3.00 5.94
C LEU A 200 6.20 -1.80 6.74
N ALA A 201 5.10 -1.17 6.32
CA ALA A 201 4.75 0.17 6.74
C ALA A 201 4.33 0.26 8.21
N ASP A 202 4.70 1.35 8.87
CA ASP A 202 4.00 1.78 10.08
C ASP A 202 2.72 2.56 9.68
N ARG A 203 2.83 3.39 8.63
CA ARG A 203 1.70 4.06 7.98
C ARG A 203 1.81 4.01 6.46
N ILE A 204 0.68 3.85 5.81
CA ILE A 204 0.54 3.83 4.36
C ILE A 204 -0.17 5.11 3.92
N VAL A 205 0.35 5.75 2.88
CA VAL A 205 -0.27 6.87 2.17
C VAL A 205 -0.76 6.34 0.83
N VAL A 206 -2.09 6.30 0.67
CA VAL A 206 -2.71 5.90 -0.60
C VAL A 206 -2.90 7.13 -1.47
N LEU A 207 -2.27 7.14 -2.63
CA LEU A 207 -2.36 8.21 -3.62
C LEU A 207 -3.32 7.83 -4.75
N HIS A 208 -4.23 8.74 -5.07
CA HIS A 208 -5.16 8.64 -6.20
C HIS A 208 -5.16 9.96 -6.95
N GLU A 209 -4.89 9.91 -8.26
CA GLU A 209 -4.94 11.09 -9.15
C GLU A 209 -4.22 12.32 -8.57
N GLY A 210 -3.02 12.13 -8.03
CA GLY A 210 -2.21 13.24 -7.50
C GLY A 210 -2.70 13.83 -6.18
N ARG A 211 -3.61 13.14 -5.48
CA ARG A 211 -4.13 13.49 -4.16
C ARG A 211 -3.90 12.34 -3.19
N ILE A 212 -3.85 12.65 -1.90
CA ILE A 212 -3.93 11.63 -0.85
C ILE A 212 -5.40 11.21 -0.73
N ALA A 213 -5.68 9.93 -0.99
CA ALA A 213 -6.99 9.34 -0.79
C ALA A 213 -7.23 9.00 0.69
N GLN A 214 -6.23 8.40 1.34
CA GLN A 214 -6.26 8.09 2.76
C GLN A 214 -4.84 7.89 3.30
N VAL A 215 -4.65 8.18 4.58
CA VAL A 215 -3.45 7.82 5.33
C VAL A 215 -3.87 7.07 6.58
N GLY A 216 -3.22 5.94 6.87
CA GLY A 216 -3.53 5.14 8.05
C GLY A 216 -2.51 4.02 8.23
N THR A 217 -2.63 3.28 9.31
CA THR A 217 -1.91 2.00 9.48
C THR A 217 -2.40 0.97 8.46
N PRO A 218 -1.63 -0.10 8.18
CA PRO A 218 -2.10 -1.19 7.34
C PRO A 218 -3.47 -1.75 7.77
N GLU A 219 -3.66 -1.91 9.08
CA GLU A 219 -4.91 -2.41 9.67
C GLU A 219 -6.08 -1.44 9.46
N GLU A 220 -5.86 -0.14 9.72
CA GLU A 220 -6.87 0.91 9.49
C GLU A 220 -7.31 0.96 8.02
N LEU A 221 -6.37 0.89 7.07
CA LEU A 221 -6.72 0.91 5.65
C LEU A 221 -7.47 -0.33 5.19
N TYR A 222 -7.14 -1.50 5.75
CA TYR A 222 -7.79 -2.75 5.37
C TYR A 222 -9.22 -2.83 5.92
N HIS A 223 -9.41 -2.51 7.20
CA HIS A 223 -10.68 -2.63 7.92
C HIS A 223 -11.56 -1.38 7.87
N GLN A 224 -10.98 -0.21 7.66
CA GLN A 224 -11.70 1.07 7.64
C GLN A 224 -11.32 1.92 6.41
N PRO A 225 -11.46 1.39 5.18
CA PRO A 225 -11.21 2.16 3.98
C PRO A 225 -12.22 3.31 3.85
N ALA A 226 -11.75 4.53 3.66
CA ALA A 226 -12.59 5.73 3.61
C ALA A 226 -13.46 5.80 2.35
N THR A 227 -13.03 5.16 1.27
CA THR A 227 -13.73 5.17 -0.02
C THR A 227 -13.73 3.82 -0.69
N THR A 228 -14.63 3.61 -1.66
CA THR A 228 -14.64 2.43 -2.54
C THR A 228 -13.29 2.25 -3.26
N PHE A 229 -12.64 3.34 -3.66
CA PHE A 229 -11.30 3.30 -4.24
C PHE A 229 -10.28 2.68 -3.28
N VAL A 230 -10.19 3.17 -2.03
CA VAL A 230 -9.22 2.61 -1.07
C VAL A 230 -9.57 1.16 -0.73
N ALA A 231 -10.86 0.86 -0.62
CA ALA A 231 -11.37 -0.48 -0.33
C ALA A 231 -11.01 -1.49 -1.43
N GLY A 232 -11.14 -1.09 -2.70
CA GLY A 232 -10.77 -1.93 -3.84
C GLY A 232 -9.26 -2.02 -4.04
N PHE A 233 -8.53 -0.95 -3.72
CA PHE A 233 -7.09 -0.87 -3.96
C PHE A 233 -6.24 -1.55 -2.88
N ILE A 234 -6.67 -1.57 -1.62
CA ILE A 234 -5.92 -2.22 -0.53
C ILE A 234 -6.48 -3.62 -0.31
N GLY A 235 -5.67 -4.66 -0.45
CA GLY A 235 -6.06 -6.06 -0.26
C GLY A 235 -5.96 -6.85 -1.56
N THR A 236 -5.41 -8.06 -1.48
CA THR A 236 -5.31 -8.98 -2.61
C THR A 236 -5.82 -10.35 -2.17
N PRO A 237 -6.93 -10.87 -2.73
CA PRO A 237 -7.73 -10.29 -3.82
C PRO A 237 -8.48 -9.00 -3.44
N GLU A 238 -8.97 -8.29 -4.47
CA GLU A 238 -9.71 -7.04 -4.30
C GLU A 238 -11.04 -7.27 -3.55
N MET A 239 -11.57 -6.21 -2.93
CA MET A 239 -12.90 -6.26 -2.31
C MET A 239 -13.98 -6.52 -3.36
N ASN A 240 -14.92 -7.41 -3.06
CA ASN A 240 -16.12 -7.61 -3.88
C ASN A 240 -17.09 -6.45 -3.66
N PHE A 241 -17.58 -5.84 -4.72
CA PHE A 241 -18.54 -4.74 -4.66
C PHE A 241 -19.89 -5.14 -5.26
N PHE A 242 -20.96 -4.88 -4.52
CA PHE A 242 -22.33 -5.16 -4.90
C PHE A 242 -23.12 -3.84 -4.92
N PRO A 243 -23.54 -3.37 -6.10
CA PRO A 243 -24.45 -2.23 -6.21
C PRO A 243 -25.77 -2.52 -5.48
N LEU A 244 -26.24 -1.55 -4.70
CA LEU A 244 -27.55 -1.60 -4.05
C LEU A 244 -28.51 -0.75 -4.88
N PRO A 245 -29.75 -1.21 -5.13
CA PRO A 245 -30.73 -0.39 -5.79
C PRO A 245 -31.01 0.84 -4.93
N PRO A 246 -31.25 2.01 -5.56
CA PRO A 246 -31.62 3.20 -4.83
C PRO A 246 -32.85 2.90 -3.99
N SER A 247 -32.86 3.36 -2.73
CA SER A 247 -34.01 3.28 -1.83
C SER A 247 -35.12 4.18 -2.33
N GLN A 248 -35.75 3.81 -3.44
CA GLN A 248 -37.08 4.29 -3.75
C GLN A 248 -38.01 3.46 -2.88
N MET A 249 -38.55 4.06 -1.82
CA MET A 249 -39.80 3.56 -1.25
C MET A 249 -40.76 3.39 -2.43
N PRO A 250 -41.29 2.19 -2.69
CA PRO A 250 -42.38 2.09 -3.63
C PRO A 250 -43.48 3.00 -3.08
N SER A 251 -43.82 4.06 -3.81
CA SER A 251 -45.18 4.58 -3.73
C SER A 251 -46.09 3.36 -3.84
N HIS A 252 -47.07 3.22 -2.94
CA HIS A 252 -47.84 2.01 -2.59
C HIS A 252 -48.40 1.15 -3.76
N ASP A 253 -48.21 1.57 -5.01
CA ASP A 253 -48.70 0.98 -6.27
C ASP A 253 -47.59 0.50 -7.25
N GLN A 254 -46.30 0.53 -6.91
CA GLN A 254 -45.24 0.04 -7.82
C GLN A 254 -44.64 -1.28 -7.33
N ILE A 255 -45.03 -2.37 -7.98
CA ILE A 255 -44.37 -3.68 -7.86
C ILE A 255 -43.01 -3.57 -8.56
N PRO A 256 -41.87 -3.76 -7.86
CA PRO A 256 -40.56 -3.80 -8.51
C PRO A 256 -40.55 -4.93 -9.55
N SER A 257 -40.03 -4.67 -10.75
CA SER A 257 -39.76 -5.75 -11.71
C SER A 257 -38.78 -6.76 -11.09
N SER A 258 -38.89 -8.04 -11.45
CA SER A 258 -38.06 -9.12 -10.90
C SER A 258 -36.56 -8.89 -11.04
N ASP A 259 -36.13 -8.06 -12.00
CA ASP A 259 -34.73 -7.71 -12.27
C ASP A 259 -34.17 -6.62 -11.33
N GLN A 260 -34.99 -5.98 -10.50
CA GLN A 260 -34.56 -4.92 -9.55
C GLN A 260 -34.61 -5.36 -8.08
N MET A 261 -35.00 -6.61 -7.82
CA MET A 261 -35.11 -7.11 -6.46
C MET A 261 -33.73 -7.55 -5.95
N LEU A 262 -33.25 -6.95 -4.86
CA LEU A 262 -32.08 -7.45 -4.13
C LEU A 262 -32.26 -8.92 -3.77
N SER A 263 -31.20 -9.73 -3.78
CA SER A 263 -31.29 -11.11 -3.27
C SER A 263 -31.78 -11.16 -1.83
N PRO A 264 -32.41 -12.28 -1.43
CA PRO A 264 -32.74 -12.53 -0.03
C PRO A 264 -31.53 -12.42 0.94
N TRP A 265 -30.30 -12.60 0.45
CA TRP A 265 -29.08 -12.43 1.25
C TRP A 265 -28.67 -10.96 1.35
N LEU A 266 -28.73 -10.16 0.27
CA LEU A 266 -28.52 -8.71 0.30
C LEU A 266 -29.62 -7.97 1.08
N GLN A 267 -30.89 -8.36 0.95
CA GLN A 267 -32.02 -7.76 1.68
C GLN A 267 -31.90 -7.92 3.21
N ARG A 268 -31.23 -8.98 3.67
CA ARG A 268 -30.95 -9.20 5.10
C ARG A 268 -29.86 -8.28 5.64
N LEU A 269 -28.95 -7.83 4.78
CA LEU A 269 -27.79 -7.01 5.13
C LEU A 269 -28.05 -5.51 4.90
N ALA A 270 -28.70 -5.14 3.79
CA ALA A 270 -28.84 -3.76 3.33
C ALA A 270 -30.12 -3.10 3.83
N ARG A 271 -29.99 -2.16 4.77
CA ARG A 271 -31.12 -1.36 5.30
C ARG A 271 -30.83 0.12 5.49
N ASP A 272 -29.59 0.57 5.28
CA ASP A 272 -29.28 2.00 5.31
C ASP A 272 -29.63 2.61 3.96
N GLU A 273 -30.62 3.50 3.93
CA GLU A 273 -31.07 4.16 2.70
C GLU A 273 -29.98 5.04 2.04
N ARG A 274 -28.91 5.35 2.78
CA ARG A 274 -27.75 6.08 2.26
C ARG A 274 -26.78 5.17 1.51
N ALA A 275 -26.86 3.85 1.71
CA ALA A 275 -25.92 2.91 1.11
C ALA A 275 -26.28 2.66 -0.36
N ALA A 276 -25.35 2.96 -1.25
CA ALA A 276 -25.44 2.66 -2.68
C ALA A 276 -24.59 1.45 -3.09
N THR A 277 -23.56 1.12 -2.29
CA THR A 277 -22.67 -0.01 -2.59
C THR A 277 -22.32 -0.76 -1.30
N LEU A 278 -22.44 -2.09 -1.35
CA LEU A 278 -21.92 -3.01 -0.34
C LEU A 278 -20.56 -3.57 -0.80
N GLY A 279 -19.55 -3.45 0.05
CA GLY A 279 -18.25 -4.05 -0.14
C GLY A 279 -18.01 -5.19 0.84
N ILE A 280 -17.59 -6.37 0.35
CA ILE A 280 -17.25 -7.53 1.17
C ILE A 280 -15.89 -8.08 0.73
N ARG A 281 -14.96 -8.23 1.68
CA ARG A 281 -13.64 -8.81 1.41
C ARG A 281 -13.75 -10.30 1.05
N PRO A 282 -12.86 -10.84 0.19
CA PRO A 282 -12.83 -12.27 -0.11
C PRO A 282 -12.69 -13.15 1.14
N ASP A 283 -11.91 -12.71 2.13
CA ASP A 283 -11.68 -13.40 3.40
C ASP A 283 -12.85 -13.27 4.40
N ALA A 284 -13.86 -12.45 4.07
CA ALA A 284 -15.04 -12.22 4.90
C ALA A 284 -16.15 -13.24 4.72
N PHE A 285 -16.08 -14.04 3.66
CA PHE A 285 -17.00 -15.14 3.43
C PHE A 285 -16.57 -16.39 4.21
N GLU A 286 -17.52 -16.96 4.95
CA GLU A 286 -17.36 -18.25 5.61
C GLU A 286 -18.15 -19.31 4.83
N VAL A 287 -17.47 -20.41 4.50
CA VAL A 287 -18.11 -21.59 3.90
C VAL A 287 -18.73 -22.41 5.03
N THR A 288 -20.04 -22.59 4.99
CA THR A 288 -20.83 -23.24 6.05
C THR A 288 -21.61 -24.43 5.50
N GLU A 289 -22.17 -25.23 6.40
CA GLU A 289 -23.20 -26.21 6.03
C GLU A 289 -24.55 -25.48 5.92
N GLY A 290 -25.26 -25.67 4.81
CA GLY A 290 -26.55 -24.98 4.60
C GLY A 290 -27.02 -25.02 3.15
N ILE A 291 -28.01 -24.16 2.86
CA ILE A 291 -28.52 -23.99 1.49
C ILE A 291 -27.42 -23.32 0.66
N PRO A 292 -26.97 -23.95 -0.45
CA PRO A 292 -25.96 -23.35 -1.29
C PRO A 292 -26.43 -22.02 -1.87
N THR A 293 -25.57 -21.03 -1.83
CA THR A 293 -25.81 -19.68 -2.37
C THR A 293 -24.85 -19.33 -3.49
N PHE A 294 -23.72 -20.03 -3.58
CA PHE A 294 -22.62 -19.73 -4.48
C PHE A 294 -22.22 -20.94 -5.31
N LYS A 295 -21.93 -20.74 -6.59
CA LYS A 295 -21.42 -21.77 -7.49
C LYS A 295 -20.02 -21.40 -7.96
N VAL A 296 -19.08 -22.33 -7.80
CA VAL A 296 -17.68 -22.17 -8.18
C VAL A 296 -17.53 -22.29 -9.70
N ASP A 297 -17.00 -21.26 -10.34
CA ASP A 297 -16.69 -21.26 -11.77
C ASP A 297 -15.20 -21.54 -12.03
N LEU A 298 -14.33 -21.04 -11.16
CA LEU A 298 -12.88 -21.19 -11.26
C LEU A 298 -12.25 -21.32 -9.86
N VAL A 299 -11.19 -22.13 -9.77
CA VAL A 299 -10.41 -22.34 -8.55
C VAL A 299 -8.94 -22.00 -8.82
N GLU A 300 -8.43 -21.00 -8.11
CA GLU A 300 -6.99 -20.73 -8.04
C GLU A 300 -6.41 -21.38 -6.78
N ASN A 301 -5.44 -22.27 -6.95
CA ASN A 301 -4.77 -22.94 -5.83
C ASN A 301 -3.43 -22.24 -5.53
N LEU A 302 -3.34 -21.59 -4.36
CA LEU A 302 -2.15 -20.89 -3.88
C LEU A 302 -1.36 -21.72 -2.86
N GLY A 303 -1.66 -23.01 -2.73
CA GLY A 303 -1.04 -23.94 -1.79
C GLY A 303 -1.69 -23.89 -0.41
N ALA A 304 -1.52 -22.78 0.32
CA ALA A 304 -2.09 -22.62 1.67
C ALA A 304 -3.54 -22.12 1.66
N GLN A 305 -3.96 -21.49 0.56
CA GLN A 305 -5.26 -20.87 0.37
C GLN A 305 -5.77 -21.15 -1.05
N TYR A 306 -7.07 -20.99 -1.23
CA TYR A 306 -7.74 -21.07 -2.52
C TYR A 306 -8.50 -19.78 -2.77
N HIS A 307 -8.38 -19.20 -3.97
CA HIS A 307 -9.33 -18.19 -4.42
C HIS A 307 -10.39 -18.87 -5.27
N LEU A 308 -11.63 -18.79 -4.81
CA LEU A 308 -12.79 -19.38 -5.46
C LEU A 308 -13.53 -18.25 -6.18
N HIS A 309 -13.46 -18.26 -7.51
CA HIS A 309 -14.21 -17.33 -8.35
C HIS A 309 -15.52 -18.00 -8.73
N GLY A 310 -16.61 -17.26 -8.64
CA GLY A 310 -17.92 -17.80 -8.97
C GLY A 310 -19.00 -16.75 -8.95
N HIS A 311 -20.25 -17.21 -8.93
CA HIS A 311 -21.43 -16.37 -8.89
C HIS A 311 -22.46 -16.87 -7.87
N PHE A 312 -23.38 -16.01 -7.47
CA PHE A 312 -24.53 -16.43 -6.68
C PHE A 312 -25.50 -17.25 -7.54
N ILE A 313 -25.97 -18.40 -7.04
CA ILE A 313 -26.80 -19.37 -7.80
C ILE A 313 -28.09 -18.73 -8.33
N HIS A 314 -28.69 -17.84 -7.54
CA HIS A 314 -29.93 -17.15 -7.90
C HIS A 314 -29.69 -15.77 -8.56
N GLU A 315 -28.43 -15.34 -8.68
CA GLU A 315 -28.02 -14.06 -9.26
C GLU A 315 -26.70 -14.23 -10.05
N PRO A 316 -26.73 -14.93 -11.19
CA PRO A 316 -25.51 -15.31 -11.91
C PRO A 316 -24.73 -14.12 -12.49
N CYS A 317 -25.33 -12.93 -12.54
CA CYS A 317 -24.66 -11.70 -12.92
C CYS A 317 -23.73 -11.14 -11.83
N LEU A 318 -23.91 -11.54 -10.56
CA LEU A 318 -23.07 -11.13 -9.45
C LEU A 318 -21.93 -12.11 -9.26
N THR A 319 -20.75 -11.75 -9.78
CA THR A 319 -19.53 -12.52 -9.60
C THR A 319 -18.74 -12.03 -8.39
N LEU A 320 -18.05 -12.95 -7.72
CA LEU A 320 -17.25 -12.65 -6.55
C LEU A 320 -16.08 -13.64 -6.39
N VAL A 321 -15.10 -13.21 -5.61
CA VAL A 321 -13.99 -14.02 -5.15
C VAL A 321 -14.15 -14.29 -3.65
N VAL A 322 -14.02 -15.56 -3.28
CA VAL A 322 -14.04 -16.03 -1.89
C VAL A 322 -12.68 -16.65 -1.57
N GLU A 323 -12.11 -16.30 -0.43
CA GLU A 323 -10.91 -16.97 0.07
C GLU A 323 -11.31 -18.23 0.87
N GLY A 324 -10.88 -19.40 0.39
CA GLY A 324 -11.13 -20.69 1.02
C GLY A 324 -9.87 -21.30 1.62
N ARG A 325 -10.02 -22.00 2.76
CA ARG A 325 -8.95 -22.82 3.38
C ARG A 325 -8.96 -24.28 2.94
N HIS A 326 -9.99 -24.69 2.21
CA HIS A 326 -10.19 -26.07 1.77
C HIS A 326 -10.37 -26.11 0.25
N PRO A 327 -9.92 -27.20 -0.40
CA PRO A 327 -10.09 -27.37 -1.84
C PRO A 327 -11.58 -27.45 -2.18
N ALA A 328 -11.97 -26.70 -3.22
CA ALA A 328 -13.27 -26.82 -3.87
C ALA A 328 -13.11 -27.31 -5.32
N ARG A 329 -14.21 -27.75 -5.94
CA ARG A 329 -14.24 -28.18 -7.34
C ARG A 329 -15.00 -27.18 -8.20
N ILE A 330 -14.59 -27.05 -9.47
CA ILE A 330 -15.39 -26.32 -10.47
C ILE A 330 -16.78 -26.96 -10.55
N GLY A 331 -17.81 -26.11 -10.55
CA GLY A 331 -19.22 -26.49 -10.52
C GLY A 331 -19.75 -26.86 -9.14
N GLN A 332 -18.92 -26.89 -8.10
CA GLN A 332 -19.38 -27.13 -6.73
C GLN A 332 -20.24 -25.97 -6.24
N GLU A 333 -21.33 -26.30 -5.55
CA GLU A 333 -22.20 -25.34 -4.91
C GLU A 333 -21.88 -25.28 -3.41
N LEU A 334 -21.71 -24.06 -2.87
CA LEU A 334 -21.30 -23.79 -1.51
C LEU A 334 -22.31 -22.86 -0.83
N ALA A 335 -22.54 -23.07 0.47
CA ALA A 335 -23.27 -22.12 1.29
C ALA A 335 -22.30 -21.11 1.89
N LEU A 336 -22.48 -19.84 1.52
CA LEU A 336 -21.68 -18.73 2.05
C LEU A 336 -22.45 -17.95 3.11
N GLN A 337 -21.74 -17.55 4.17
CA GLN A 337 -22.19 -16.61 5.18
C GLN A 337 -21.19 -15.46 5.33
N VAL A 338 -21.68 -14.29 5.73
CA VAL A 338 -20.86 -13.12 6.03
C VAL A 338 -21.40 -12.45 7.29
N ALA A 339 -20.52 -12.21 8.25
CA ALA A 339 -20.88 -11.47 9.46
C ALA A 339 -21.11 -9.98 9.11
N PRO A 340 -22.23 -9.35 9.53
CA PRO A 340 -22.55 -7.96 9.18
C PRO A 340 -21.46 -6.93 9.50
N GLU A 341 -20.67 -7.16 10.54
CA GLU A 341 -19.53 -6.34 10.96
C GLU A 341 -18.35 -6.38 9.99
N ARG A 342 -18.28 -7.38 9.11
CA ARG A 342 -17.27 -7.51 8.04
C ARG A 342 -17.73 -6.90 6.72
N CYS A 343 -18.93 -6.33 6.69
CA CYS A 343 -19.45 -5.59 5.55
C CYS A 343 -19.04 -4.11 5.58
N HIS A 344 -18.72 -3.58 4.42
CA HIS A 344 -18.41 -2.16 4.22
C HIS A 344 -19.51 -1.50 3.42
N TRP A 345 -20.02 -0.38 3.89
CA TRP A 345 -21.14 0.33 3.26
C TRP A 345 -20.64 1.64 2.69
N PHE A 346 -20.99 1.93 1.44
CA PHE A 346 -20.58 3.16 0.77
C PHE A 346 -21.79 3.90 0.20
N ASP A 347 -21.76 5.23 0.26
CA ASP A 347 -22.76 6.07 -0.38
C ASP A 347 -22.59 6.15 -1.91
N ALA A 348 -23.47 6.89 -2.58
CA ALA A 348 -23.43 7.08 -4.03
C ALA A 348 -22.17 7.83 -4.53
N ALA A 349 -21.48 8.56 -3.65
CA ALA A 349 -20.21 9.22 -3.92
C ALA A 349 -19.00 8.30 -3.63
N GLY A 350 -19.26 7.06 -3.20
CA GLY A 350 -18.24 6.08 -2.85
C GLY A 350 -17.57 6.34 -1.49
N GLN A 351 -18.13 7.17 -0.62
CA GLN A 351 -17.63 7.41 0.74
C GLN A 351 -18.14 6.35 1.71
N ARG A 352 -17.30 5.88 2.62
CA ARG A 352 -17.67 4.88 3.63
C ARG A 352 -18.64 5.46 4.66
N LEU A 353 -19.69 4.70 4.95
CA LEU A 353 -20.63 4.98 6.03
C LEU A 353 -20.09 4.45 7.38
N PRO A 354 -20.32 5.16 8.50
CA PRO A 354 -19.64 4.93 9.77
C PRO A 354 -20.10 3.69 10.58
N GLN A 355 -21.27 3.10 10.30
CA GLN A 355 -21.76 1.90 11.00
C GLN A 355 -22.51 0.95 10.07
N PRO A 356 -22.41 -0.38 10.26
CA PRO A 356 -23.31 -1.32 9.62
C PRO A 356 -24.74 -1.11 10.16
N PRO A 357 -25.79 -1.18 9.32
CA PRO A 357 -27.15 -1.20 9.80
C PRO A 357 -27.35 -2.43 10.70
N LEU A 358 -27.82 -2.21 11.93
CA LEU A 358 -28.08 -3.32 12.86
C LEU A 358 -29.15 -4.26 12.30
N PRO A 359 -28.98 -5.59 12.40
CA PRO A 359 -30.04 -6.54 12.07
C PRO A 359 -31.23 -6.36 13.03
N VAL A 360 -32.45 -6.50 12.53
CA VAL A 360 -33.67 -6.49 13.39
C VAL A 360 -33.65 -7.75 14.25
N GLY A 361 -33.72 -7.56 15.57
CA GLY A 361 -33.86 -8.66 16.54
C GLY A 361 -33.03 -8.57 17.82
N GLN A 362 -32.17 -7.55 17.98
CA GLN A 362 -31.51 -7.26 19.26
C GLN A 362 -31.90 -5.87 19.78
N GLU A 363 -33.20 -5.62 19.91
CA GLU A 363 -33.65 -4.68 20.93
C GLU A 363 -33.54 -5.38 22.30
N SER A 364 -32.65 -4.84 23.12
CA SER A 364 -32.55 -4.97 24.57
C SER A 364 -33.66 -5.76 25.27
N GLN A 365 -33.46 -7.06 25.49
CA GLN A 365 -34.03 -7.77 26.65
C GLN A 365 -33.21 -7.50 27.93
N HIS A 366 -32.82 -6.25 28.17
CA HIS A 366 -32.30 -5.79 29.46
C HIS A 366 -33.15 -4.60 29.90
N GLY A 367 -34.28 -4.95 30.52
CA GLY A 367 -35.29 -4.02 31.01
C GLY A 367 -36.37 -4.76 31.78
N ALA A 368 -36.00 -5.30 32.94
CA ALA A 368 -36.87 -5.50 34.10
C ALA A 368 -35.99 -5.70 35.35
#